data_AF-A0A7L4Z3Q3-F1
#
_entry.id   AF-A0A7L4Z3Q3-F1
#
_cell.length_a   1.000
_cell.length_b   1.000
_cell.length_c   1.000
_cell.angle_alpha   90.00
_cell.angle_beta   90.00
_cell.angle_gamma   90.00
#
_symmetry.space_group_name_H-M   'P 1'
#
loop_
_entity.id
_entity.type
_entity.pdbx_description
1 polymer ?
#
loop_
_entity_poly.entity_id
_entity_poly.type
_entity_poly.pdbx_seq_one_letter_code
_entity_poly.pdbx_strand_id
1 'polypeptide(L)'
;MVNVFDRIEWKVREIFGEGPICVHVGDIKECDIKRHPTYSKFRDEVISAGIRSAASSRLWESLIAMGRLSDMDGDDTWQMVILDCIVPCFRGVSARISRDFRVELEEVQSAMVLAALEVWRDTEHGVPPRHVRDKMVKAAFDVAFRCGNGALAEWSSDEIELLFQSEMFAQESVLKASSIININGIRDVDVAEQLRGERIGALFQLLGHFGVVREFHDDLRAGRRSGSVRQTMTTSMLLRSRISGPHLYYYTSDLYPSYIGLREAAAVMGVPESAAHRLIRVGQFPFPAARAGRSYKVSVKALMHFKDIPDFIVHVDDVENGALHASGGL
;
A
#
# COMPACT_ATOMS: atom_id res chain seq x y z
N MET A 1 -14.79 -7.71 27.87
CA MET A 1 -15.09 -7.61 26.43
C MET A 1 -13.77 -7.30 25.72
N VAL A 2 -13.59 -7.64 24.44
CA VAL A 2 -12.33 -7.37 23.71
C VAL A 2 -12.50 -6.09 22.90
N ASN A 3 -11.96 -5.00 23.45
CA ASN A 3 -12.03 -3.65 22.88
C ASN A 3 -11.17 -3.54 21.61
N VAL A 4 -11.32 -2.42 20.89
CA VAL A 4 -10.64 -2.18 19.60
C VAL A 4 -9.11 -2.23 19.68
N PHE A 5 -8.50 -1.74 20.78
CA PHE A 5 -7.04 -1.78 20.96
C PHE A 5 -6.52 -3.21 21.10
N ASP A 6 -7.23 -4.05 21.84
CA ASP A 6 -6.86 -5.46 22.03
C ASP A 6 -7.08 -6.28 20.75
N ARG A 7 -8.08 -5.92 19.92
CA ARG A 7 -8.27 -6.52 18.58
C ARG A 7 -7.15 -6.15 17.60
N ILE A 8 -6.72 -4.89 17.60
CA ILE A 8 -5.58 -4.41 16.79
C ILE A 8 -4.32 -5.18 17.16
N GLU A 9 -4.00 -5.24 18.45
CA GLU A 9 -2.82 -5.93 18.97
C GLU A 9 -2.88 -7.45 18.71
N TRP A 10 -4.08 -8.06 18.68
CA TRP A 10 -4.26 -9.48 18.33
C TRP A 10 -4.07 -9.76 16.84
N LYS A 11 -4.72 -9.02 15.92
CA LYS A 11 -4.58 -9.21 14.46
C LYS A 11 -3.13 -9.06 14.00
N VAL A 12 -2.38 -8.09 14.54
CA VAL A 12 -0.97 -7.91 14.16
C VAL A 12 -0.08 -9.06 14.69
N ARG A 13 -0.35 -9.59 15.88
CA ARG A 13 0.34 -10.80 16.39
C ARG A 13 0.01 -12.05 15.58
N GLU A 14 -1.21 -12.18 15.07
CA GLU A 14 -1.62 -13.30 14.20
C GLU A 14 -0.86 -13.27 12.86
N ILE A 15 -0.72 -12.09 12.25
CA ILE A 15 -0.01 -11.92 10.96
C ILE A 15 1.50 -12.20 11.08
N PHE A 16 2.18 -11.65 12.10
CA PHE A 16 3.65 -11.69 12.18
C PHE A 16 4.21 -12.75 13.13
N GLY A 17 3.46 -13.19 14.15
CA GLY A 17 3.91 -14.17 15.15
C GLY A 17 5.25 -13.81 15.80
N GLU A 18 6.15 -14.80 15.90
CA GLU A 18 7.56 -14.59 16.28
C GLU A 18 8.47 -14.25 15.07
N GLY A 19 7.89 -14.08 13.89
CA GLY A 19 8.60 -13.86 12.64
C GLY A 19 9.43 -12.56 12.65
N PRO A 20 10.55 -12.54 11.89
CA PRO A 20 11.29 -11.32 11.63
C PRO A 20 10.50 -10.41 10.66
N ILE A 21 10.64 -9.09 10.79
CA ILE A 21 9.90 -8.07 10.02
C ILE A 21 10.83 -7.10 9.25
N CYS A 22 10.38 -6.61 8.08
CA CYS A 22 11.14 -5.66 7.26
C CYS A 22 10.36 -4.36 6.94
N VAL A 23 10.63 -3.31 7.71
CA VAL A 23 10.08 -1.96 7.51
C VAL A 23 10.67 -1.20 6.29
N HIS A 24 11.40 -1.88 5.40
CA HIS A 24 12.05 -1.24 4.24
C HIS A 24 11.42 -1.63 2.89
N VAL A 25 10.86 -2.85 2.81
CA VAL A 25 10.36 -3.49 1.58
C VAL A 25 9.27 -4.55 1.83
N GLY A 26 8.79 -4.77 3.07
CA GLY A 26 7.84 -5.86 3.36
C GLY A 26 8.51 -7.22 3.52
N ASP A 27 8.88 -7.91 2.42
CA ASP A 27 9.59 -9.20 2.50
C ASP A 27 11.08 -8.98 2.83
N ILE A 28 11.57 -9.80 3.76
CA ILE A 28 12.99 -9.88 4.14
C ILE A 28 13.87 -10.35 2.99
N LYS A 29 13.36 -11.23 2.11
CA LYS A 29 14.11 -11.76 0.96
C LYS A 29 14.50 -10.66 -0.04
N GLU A 30 13.72 -9.58 -0.09
CA GLU A 30 13.95 -8.42 -0.97
C GLU A 30 14.85 -7.34 -0.33
N CYS A 31 15.29 -7.54 0.91
CA CYS A 31 16.02 -6.52 1.66
C CYS A 31 17.53 -6.79 1.73
N ASP A 32 18.32 -5.87 1.18
CA ASP A 32 19.79 -5.90 1.23
C ASP A 32 20.37 -5.72 2.67
N ILE A 33 19.53 -5.46 3.67
CA ILE A 33 19.93 -5.09 5.03
C ILE A 33 19.95 -6.35 5.92
N LYS A 34 21.16 -6.83 6.21
CA LYS A 34 21.44 -8.12 6.92
C LYS A 34 20.93 -8.27 8.37
N ARG A 35 19.99 -7.45 8.84
CA ARG A 35 19.43 -7.52 10.20
C ARG A 35 17.95 -7.15 10.20
N HIS A 36 17.11 -8.12 10.55
CA HIS A 36 15.68 -7.96 10.76
C HIS A 36 15.32 -8.34 12.21
N PRO A 37 14.70 -7.44 12.99
CA PRO A 37 14.16 -7.76 14.31
C PRO A 37 12.92 -8.65 14.18
N THR A 38 12.58 -9.39 15.25
CA THR A 38 11.24 -9.98 15.41
C THR A 38 10.19 -8.90 15.69
N TYR A 39 8.91 -9.16 15.42
CA TYR A 39 7.87 -8.13 15.58
C TYR A 39 7.86 -7.45 16.96
N SER A 40 7.96 -8.20 18.06
CA SER A 40 8.05 -7.62 19.41
C SER A 40 9.23 -6.65 19.55
N LYS A 41 10.43 -7.03 19.11
CA LYS A 41 11.63 -6.17 19.21
C LYS A 41 11.49 -4.91 18.35
N PHE A 42 10.87 -5.03 17.17
CA PHE A 42 10.56 -3.90 16.30
C PHE A 42 9.58 -2.93 16.98
N ARG A 43 8.47 -3.45 17.53
CA ARG A 43 7.43 -2.68 18.23
C ARG A 43 8.01 -1.91 19.41
N ASP A 44 8.82 -2.55 20.24
CA ASP A 44 9.47 -1.93 21.39
C ASP A 44 10.44 -0.80 20.97
N GLU A 45 11.18 -0.98 19.88
CA GLU A 45 12.08 0.05 19.31
C GLU A 45 11.29 1.23 18.71
N VAL A 46 10.20 0.96 17.98
CA VAL A 46 9.32 1.96 17.36
C VAL A 46 8.61 2.81 18.42
N ILE A 47 8.06 2.19 19.46
CA ILE A 47 7.47 2.89 20.62
C ILE A 47 8.53 3.75 21.31
N SER A 48 9.71 3.19 21.60
CA SER A 48 10.82 3.90 22.24
C SER A 48 11.31 5.11 21.43
N ALA A 49 11.32 5.01 20.10
CA ALA A 49 11.65 6.12 19.20
C ALA A 49 10.54 7.18 19.13
N GLY A 50 9.27 6.74 19.14
CA GLY A 50 8.09 7.62 19.13
C GLY A 50 7.92 8.47 20.39
N ILE A 51 8.47 8.01 21.53
CA ILE A 51 8.53 8.78 22.79
C ILE A 51 9.53 9.93 22.72
N ARG A 52 10.62 9.80 21.95
CA ARG A 52 11.70 10.80 21.91
C ARG A 52 11.46 11.92 20.91
N SER A 53 11.01 11.59 19.69
CA SER A 53 10.41 12.51 18.70
C SER A 53 10.14 11.72 17.41
N ALA A 54 8.87 11.43 17.11
CA ALA A 54 8.52 10.67 15.91
C ALA A 54 8.91 11.41 14.62
N ALA A 55 8.74 12.74 14.58
CA ALA A 55 9.23 13.61 13.49
C ALA A 55 10.75 13.54 13.23
N SER A 56 11.55 13.00 14.16
CA SER A 56 12.99 12.74 13.98
C SER A 56 13.32 11.27 13.72
N SER A 57 12.37 10.35 13.92
CA SER A 57 12.59 8.91 13.86
C SER A 57 12.54 8.38 12.43
N ARG A 58 13.65 7.81 11.98
CA ARG A 58 13.76 7.10 10.69
C ARG A 58 12.91 5.83 10.64
N LEU A 59 12.65 5.20 11.80
CA LEU A 59 11.76 4.04 11.86
C LEU A 59 10.31 4.44 11.62
N TRP A 60 9.86 5.57 12.16
CA TRP A 60 8.55 6.14 11.83
C TRP A 60 8.49 6.67 10.38
N GLU A 61 9.56 7.30 9.88
CA GLU A 61 9.67 7.70 8.45
C GLU A 61 9.45 6.51 7.51
N SER A 62 10.11 5.37 7.76
CA SER A 62 9.95 4.15 6.96
C SER A 62 8.62 3.42 7.21
N LEU A 63 8.15 3.34 8.46
CA LEU A 63 6.91 2.63 8.80
C LEU A 63 5.69 3.29 8.13
N ILE A 64 5.61 4.62 8.19
CA ILE A 64 4.58 5.38 7.49
C ILE A 64 4.71 5.21 5.97
N ALA A 65 5.93 5.21 5.42
CA ALA A 65 6.14 4.98 3.99
C ALA A 65 5.72 3.57 3.54
N MET A 66 5.98 2.53 4.35
CA MET A 66 5.50 1.16 4.09
C MET A 66 3.97 1.08 4.11
N GLY A 67 3.33 1.67 5.12
CA GLY A 67 1.86 1.74 5.18
C GLY A 67 1.24 2.33 3.92
N ARG A 68 1.83 3.40 3.37
CA ARG A 68 1.37 4.00 2.10
C ARG A 68 1.55 3.12 0.87
N LEU A 69 2.60 2.29 0.83
CA LEU A 69 2.77 1.35 -0.27
C LEU A 69 1.76 0.22 -0.16
N SER A 70 1.51 -0.29 1.05
CA SER A 70 0.45 -1.28 1.30
C SER A 70 -0.96 -0.74 1.01
N ASP A 71 -1.26 0.53 1.34
CA ASP A 71 -2.52 1.19 0.92
C ASP A 71 -2.70 1.10 -0.62
N MET A 72 -1.63 1.33 -1.42
CA MET A 72 -1.65 1.22 -2.90
C MET A 72 -1.76 -0.23 -3.42
N ASP A 73 -1.38 -1.22 -2.61
CA ASP A 73 -1.52 -2.64 -2.91
C ASP A 73 -2.85 -3.24 -2.42
N GLY A 74 -3.65 -2.47 -1.66
CA GLY A 74 -4.90 -2.93 -1.04
C GLY A 74 -4.69 -3.76 0.24
N ASP A 75 -3.49 -3.69 0.84
CA ASP A 75 -3.09 -4.43 2.04
C ASP A 75 -3.20 -3.55 3.30
N ASP A 76 -4.06 -3.94 4.26
CA ASP A 76 -4.21 -3.20 5.53
C ASP A 76 -3.14 -3.57 6.57
N THR A 77 -2.28 -4.56 6.31
CA THR A 77 -1.32 -5.10 7.28
C THR A 77 -0.43 -4.03 7.90
N TRP A 78 0.18 -3.17 7.09
CA TRP A 78 1.09 -2.13 7.60
C TRP A 78 0.37 -0.96 8.26
N GLN A 79 -0.87 -0.69 7.86
CA GLN A 79 -1.77 0.25 8.55
C GLN A 79 -2.12 -0.27 9.96
N MET A 80 -2.41 -1.57 10.09
CA MET A 80 -2.63 -2.24 11.37
C MET A 80 -1.38 -2.22 12.27
N VAL A 81 -0.17 -2.42 11.72
CA VAL A 81 1.09 -2.26 12.46
C VAL A 81 1.29 -0.83 12.98
N ILE A 82 0.97 0.18 12.17
CA ILE A 82 1.01 1.60 12.59
C ILE A 82 0.07 1.83 13.78
N LEU A 83 -1.15 1.30 13.73
CA LEU A 83 -2.13 1.39 14.82
C LEU A 83 -1.60 0.74 16.11
N ASP A 84 -1.10 -0.50 16.05
CA ASP A 84 -0.55 -1.19 17.23
C ASP A 84 0.66 -0.45 17.84
N CYS A 85 1.44 0.26 17.02
CA CYS A 85 2.56 1.08 17.49
C CYS A 85 2.13 2.44 18.13
N ILE A 86 0.90 2.91 17.92
CA ILE A 86 0.37 4.14 18.58
C ILE A 86 -0.64 3.87 19.69
N VAL A 87 -1.33 2.72 19.68
CA VAL A 87 -2.28 2.26 20.72
C VAL A 87 -1.75 2.40 22.16
N PRO A 88 -0.48 2.11 22.48
CA PRO A 88 0.09 2.33 23.81
C PRO A 88 0.01 3.80 24.30
N CYS A 89 0.09 4.78 23.39
CA CYS A 89 -0.12 6.19 23.72
C CYS A 89 -1.60 6.51 24.02
N PHE A 90 -2.53 5.75 23.45
CA PHE A 90 -3.97 5.96 23.60
C PHE A 90 -4.53 5.35 24.89
N ARG A 91 -4.10 4.13 25.26
CA ARG A 91 -4.58 3.37 26.45
C ARG A 91 -4.62 4.23 27.73
N GLY A 92 -3.58 5.02 27.98
CA GLY A 92 -3.49 5.90 29.16
C GLY A 92 -4.41 7.13 29.11
N VAL A 93 -4.67 7.68 27.92
CA VAL A 93 -5.57 8.84 27.75
C VAL A 93 -7.04 8.38 27.80
N SER A 94 -7.41 7.33 27.08
CA SER A 94 -8.79 6.82 27.06
C SER A 94 -9.26 6.42 28.47
N ALA A 95 -8.41 5.72 29.24
CA ALA A 95 -8.70 5.31 30.61
C ALA A 95 -8.76 6.47 31.62
N ARG A 96 -8.16 7.63 31.30
CA ARG A 96 -8.35 8.87 32.06
C ARG A 96 -9.67 9.53 31.68
N ILE A 97 -9.93 9.76 30.38
CA ILE A 97 -11.16 10.40 29.91
C ILE A 97 -12.41 9.65 30.39
N SER A 98 -12.46 8.33 30.22
CA SER A 98 -13.61 7.51 30.65
C SER A 98 -13.85 7.58 32.17
N ARG A 99 -12.80 7.72 32.99
CA ARG A 99 -12.94 7.89 34.44
C ARG A 99 -13.40 9.30 34.81
N ASP A 100 -12.74 10.31 34.26
CA ASP A 100 -12.87 11.70 34.69
C ASP A 100 -14.17 12.34 34.17
N PHE A 101 -14.67 11.87 33.02
CA PHE A 101 -15.88 12.36 32.34
C PHE A 101 -17.02 11.31 32.26
N ARG A 102 -16.81 10.10 32.79
CA ARG A 102 -17.79 8.97 32.82
C ARG A 102 -18.27 8.40 31.47
N VAL A 103 -17.61 8.77 30.36
CA VAL A 103 -17.88 8.22 29.01
C VAL A 103 -17.52 6.74 28.92
N GLU A 104 -18.21 5.96 28.08
CA GLU A 104 -17.86 4.57 27.84
C GLU A 104 -16.45 4.43 27.26
N LEU A 105 -15.65 3.54 27.85
CA LEU A 105 -14.25 3.36 27.47
C LEU A 105 -14.12 2.85 26.02
N GLU A 106 -14.99 1.93 25.60
CA GLU A 106 -14.91 1.32 24.26
C GLU A 106 -15.32 2.31 23.16
N GLU A 107 -16.24 3.24 23.44
CA GLU A 107 -16.60 4.35 22.55
C GLU A 107 -15.40 5.30 22.36
N VAL A 108 -14.84 5.82 23.46
CA VAL A 108 -13.67 6.72 23.40
C VAL A 108 -12.51 6.06 22.65
N GLN A 109 -12.24 4.77 22.90
CA GLN A 109 -11.19 4.04 22.19
C GLN A 109 -11.48 3.87 20.69
N SER A 110 -12.74 3.60 20.31
CA SER A 110 -13.15 3.47 18.91
C SER A 110 -13.04 4.81 18.16
N ALA A 111 -13.51 5.89 18.77
CA ALA A 111 -13.40 7.24 18.23
C ALA A 111 -11.93 7.69 18.09
N MET A 112 -11.04 7.31 19.02
CA MET A 112 -9.60 7.54 18.90
C MET A 112 -8.96 6.80 17.71
N VAL A 113 -9.35 5.56 17.43
CA VAL A 113 -8.86 4.81 16.25
C VAL A 113 -9.40 5.44 14.96
N LEU A 114 -10.69 5.76 14.92
CA LEU A 114 -11.33 6.36 13.74
C LEU A 114 -10.66 7.68 13.36
N ALA A 115 -10.48 8.60 14.32
CA ALA A 115 -9.81 9.88 14.10
C ALA A 115 -8.35 9.75 13.64
N ALA A 116 -7.65 8.70 14.08
CA ALA A 116 -6.31 8.38 13.59
C ALA A 116 -6.34 7.88 12.14
N LEU A 117 -7.36 7.12 11.74
CA LEU A 117 -7.54 6.60 10.38
C LEU A 117 -8.09 7.65 9.38
N GLU A 118 -8.90 8.60 9.85
CA GLU A 118 -9.31 9.78 9.08
C GLU A 118 -8.06 10.61 8.71
N VAL A 119 -7.24 10.96 9.72
CA VAL A 119 -5.96 11.63 9.47
C VAL A 119 -5.00 10.78 8.65
N TRP A 120 -5.03 9.45 8.77
CA TRP A 120 -4.27 8.59 7.86
C TRP A 120 -4.69 8.83 6.41
N ARG A 121 -5.99 8.84 6.08
CA ARG A 121 -6.44 9.13 4.70
C ARG A 121 -6.11 10.55 4.27
N ASP A 122 -6.42 11.56 5.07
CA ASP A 122 -6.22 12.98 4.75
C ASP A 122 -4.75 13.39 4.57
N THR A 123 -3.80 12.55 5.00
CA THR A 123 -2.35 12.82 4.91
C THR A 123 -1.63 11.91 3.91
N GLU A 124 -2.36 11.30 2.99
CA GLU A 124 -1.80 10.60 1.82
C GLU A 124 -0.96 11.55 0.95
N HIS A 125 -1.47 12.77 0.73
CA HIS A 125 -0.88 13.77 -0.15
C HIS A 125 -0.29 14.97 0.64
N GLY A 126 0.86 15.48 0.18
CA GLY A 126 1.46 16.75 0.65
C GLY A 126 2.02 16.78 2.08
N VAL A 127 1.99 15.67 2.83
CA VAL A 127 2.49 15.59 4.21
C VAL A 127 3.71 14.66 4.28
N PRO A 128 4.90 15.14 4.70
CA PRO A 128 6.06 14.28 4.84
C PRO A 128 5.80 13.14 5.85
N PRO A 129 6.13 11.86 5.55
CA PRO A 129 5.80 10.69 6.38
C PRO A 129 6.08 10.85 7.88
N ARG A 130 7.22 11.45 8.23
CA ARG A 130 7.64 11.76 9.61
C ARG A 130 6.61 12.56 10.45
N HIS A 131 5.70 13.31 9.82
CA HIS A 131 4.70 14.13 10.52
C HIS A 131 3.32 13.45 10.62
N VAL A 132 3.09 12.34 9.92
CA VAL A 132 1.77 11.66 9.88
C VAL A 132 1.40 11.12 11.26
N ARG A 133 2.29 10.36 11.92
CA ARG A 133 2.07 9.83 13.28
C ARG A 133 1.65 10.90 14.27
N ASP A 134 2.35 12.04 14.30
CA ASP A 134 2.09 13.09 15.29
C ASP A 134 0.75 13.81 15.01
N LYS A 135 0.33 13.91 13.74
CA LYS A 135 -1.05 14.33 13.40
C LYS A 135 -2.09 13.30 13.86
N MET A 136 -1.88 12.00 13.58
CA MET A 136 -2.82 10.92 13.98
C MET A 136 -3.02 10.90 15.50
N VAL A 137 -1.93 10.97 16.27
CA VAL A 137 -1.98 10.98 17.74
C VAL A 137 -2.66 12.25 18.26
N LYS A 138 -2.43 13.41 17.64
CA LYS A 138 -3.12 14.65 18.00
C LYS A 138 -4.63 14.52 17.77
N ALA A 139 -5.08 14.07 16.60
CA ALA A 139 -6.51 13.96 16.29
C ALA A 139 -7.23 12.95 17.20
N ALA A 140 -6.59 11.82 17.51
CA ALA A 140 -7.10 10.86 18.49
C ALA A 140 -7.26 11.50 19.89
N PHE A 141 -6.27 12.27 20.36
CA PHE A 141 -6.38 12.99 21.64
C PHE A 141 -7.46 14.08 21.61
N ASP A 142 -7.51 14.89 20.55
CA ASP A 142 -8.51 15.96 20.37
C ASP A 142 -9.94 15.37 20.34
N VAL A 143 -10.15 14.18 19.74
CA VAL A 143 -11.42 13.45 19.79
C VAL A 143 -11.71 12.90 21.19
N ALA A 144 -10.76 12.29 21.88
CA ALA A 144 -10.98 11.80 23.24
C ALA A 144 -11.40 12.93 24.21
N PHE A 145 -10.80 14.11 24.11
CA PHE A 145 -11.23 15.29 24.86
C PHE A 145 -12.61 15.81 24.42
N ARG A 146 -12.96 15.73 23.13
CA ARG A 146 -14.31 16.06 22.65
C ARG A 146 -15.38 15.10 23.22
N CYS A 147 -15.14 13.78 23.25
CA CYS A 147 -16.06 12.82 23.88
C CYS A 147 -16.31 13.16 25.36
N GLY A 148 -15.24 13.43 26.13
CA GLY A 148 -15.36 13.83 27.53
C GLY A 148 -16.16 15.13 27.74
N ASN A 149 -15.89 16.15 26.92
CA ASN A 149 -16.64 17.42 26.99
C ASN A 149 -18.08 17.29 26.46
N GLY A 150 -18.35 16.36 25.53
CA GLY A 150 -19.68 16.06 25.01
C GLY A 150 -20.60 15.48 26.07
N ALA A 151 -20.14 14.52 26.86
CA ALA A 151 -20.91 13.96 27.98
C ALA A 151 -21.16 14.97 29.13
N LEU A 152 -20.38 16.05 29.22
CA LEU A 152 -20.71 17.20 30.08
C LEU A 152 -21.74 18.15 29.44
N ALA A 153 -21.88 18.12 28.11
CA ALA A 153 -22.79 18.97 27.34
C ALA A 153 -24.18 18.34 27.10
N GLU A 154 -24.41 17.05 27.42
CA GLU A 154 -25.74 16.40 27.37
C GLU A 154 -26.79 17.03 28.31
N TRP A 155 -26.42 18.07 29.07
CA TRP A 155 -27.33 18.96 29.81
C TRP A 155 -27.72 20.23 29.00
N SER A 156 -27.42 20.30 27.71
CA SER A 156 -27.82 21.39 26.80
C SER A 156 -27.95 20.90 25.35
N SER A 157 -29.19 20.75 24.86
CA SER A 157 -29.51 20.35 23.47
C SER A 157 -29.18 21.44 22.45
N ASP A 158 -28.58 21.08 21.30
CA ASP A 158 -29.24 21.10 19.97
C ASP A 158 -28.30 20.66 18.81
N GLU A 159 -28.88 20.20 17.69
CA GLU A 159 -28.28 19.55 16.49
C GLU A 159 -27.89 20.55 15.36
N ILE A 160 -26.81 20.42 14.55
CA ILE A 160 -26.49 19.52 13.38
C ILE A 160 -27.27 19.81 12.06
N GLU A 161 -26.70 20.00 10.86
CA GLU A 161 -25.32 20.40 10.42
C GLU A 161 -25.35 21.51 9.31
N LEU A 162 -25.11 21.40 7.98
CA LEU A 162 -24.68 20.31 7.06
C LEU A 162 -23.98 20.85 5.75
N LEU A 163 -22.71 20.46 5.46
CA LEU A 163 -21.96 20.44 4.16
C LEU A 163 -21.67 21.71 3.29
N PHE A 164 -20.58 21.59 2.49
CA PHE A 164 -20.41 22.14 1.13
C PHE A 164 -19.77 21.07 0.20
N GLN A 165 -20.14 21.06 -1.09
CA GLN A 165 -19.53 20.22 -2.14
C GLN A 165 -18.85 21.09 -3.22
N SER A 166 -17.92 20.51 -3.98
CA SER A 166 -17.53 21.04 -5.31
C SER A 166 -17.06 19.91 -6.24
N GLU A 167 -17.73 19.78 -7.38
CA GLU A 167 -17.20 19.08 -8.56
C GLU A 167 -16.26 20.03 -9.35
N MET A 168 -15.46 19.51 -10.28
CA MET A 168 -15.29 20.06 -11.63
C MET A 168 -14.57 19.08 -12.58
N PHE A 169 -15.29 18.63 -13.61
CA PHE A 169 -14.88 18.27 -14.98
C PHE A 169 -13.48 17.67 -15.26
N ALA A 170 -13.49 16.44 -15.81
CA ALA A 170 -12.48 16.00 -16.77
C ALA A 170 -12.89 16.39 -18.21
N GLN A 171 -11.91 16.62 -19.09
CA GLN A 171 -12.15 16.90 -20.52
C GLN A 171 -11.32 15.96 -21.39
N GLU A 172 -11.98 15.20 -22.27
CA GLU A 172 -11.33 14.23 -23.17
C GLU A 172 -10.56 14.93 -24.31
N SER A 173 -9.43 14.35 -24.73
CA SER A 173 -8.74 14.71 -25.98
C SER A 173 -8.84 13.57 -27.00
N VAL A 174 -9.44 13.84 -28.16
CA VAL A 174 -9.66 12.83 -29.20
C VAL A 174 -8.44 12.73 -30.14
N LEU A 175 -7.89 11.52 -30.28
CA LEU A 175 -6.99 11.17 -31.40
C LEU A 175 -7.51 9.92 -32.13
N LYS A 176 -7.60 10.00 -33.47
CA LYS A 176 -8.00 8.89 -34.34
C LYS A 176 -6.79 8.03 -34.70
N ALA A 177 -6.87 6.74 -34.43
CA ALA A 177 -6.02 5.72 -35.05
C ALA A 177 -6.88 4.48 -35.37
N SER A 178 -7.40 4.40 -36.61
CA SER A 178 -8.35 3.36 -37.05
C SER A 178 -7.73 1.98 -37.32
N SER A 179 -6.69 1.64 -36.57
CA SER A 179 -6.00 0.35 -36.54
C SER A 179 -5.69 -0.13 -35.11
N ILE A 180 -5.99 0.67 -34.08
CA ILE A 180 -5.85 0.27 -32.68
C ILE A 180 -7.17 -0.35 -32.22
N ILE A 181 -7.19 -1.66 -31.99
CA ILE A 181 -8.30 -2.30 -31.27
C ILE A 181 -8.25 -1.81 -29.82
N ASN A 182 -9.17 -0.91 -29.47
CA ASN A 182 -9.35 -0.42 -28.11
C ASN A 182 -9.95 -1.54 -27.24
N ILE A 183 -9.15 -2.08 -26.31
CA ILE A 183 -9.58 -3.16 -25.40
C ILE A 183 -10.79 -2.73 -24.56
N ASN A 184 -10.86 -1.46 -24.17
CA ASN A 184 -11.97 -0.90 -23.38
C ASN A 184 -13.28 -0.78 -24.17
N GLY A 185 -13.25 -1.00 -25.50
CA GLY A 185 -14.43 -1.08 -26.36
C GLY A 185 -14.93 -2.51 -26.62
N ILE A 186 -14.24 -3.54 -26.11
CA ILE A 186 -14.61 -4.94 -26.30
C ILE A 186 -15.65 -5.32 -25.23
N ARG A 187 -16.80 -5.83 -25.67
CA ARG A 187 -17.92 -6.23 -24.79
C ARG A 187 -17.72 -7.61 -24.13
N ASP A 188 -16.83 -8.43 -24.69
CA ASP A 188 -16.48 -9.75 -24.18
C ASP A 188 -15.23 -9.63 -23.29
N VAL A 189 -15.40 -9.93 -22.00
CA VAL A 189 -14.34 -9.77 -20.99
C VAL A 189 -13.22 -10.80 -21.19
N ASP A 190 -13.55 -12.04 -21.55
CA ASP A 190 -12.56 -13.11 -21.77
C ASP A 190 -11.62 -12.76 -22.94
N VAL A 191 -12.18 -12.14 -24.00
CA VAL A 191 -11.43 -11.67 -25.18
C VAL A 191 -10.63 -10.40 -24.88
N ALA A 192 -11.18 -9.49 -24.07
CA ALA A 192 -10.47 -8.28 -23.63
C ALA A 192 -9.27 -8.60 -22.74
N GLU A 193 -9.37 -9.66 -21.93
CA GLU A 193 -8.27 -10.22 -21.14
C GLU A 193 -7.23 -10.93 -22.03
N GLN A 194 -7.67 -11.78 -22.96
CA GLN A 194 -6.79 -12.54 -23.86
C GLN A 194 -5.88 -11.60 -24.67
N LEU A 195 -6.48 -10.63 -25.36
CA LEU A 195 -5.75 -9.64 -26.18
C LEU A 195 -4.81 -8.76 -25.34
N ARG A 196 -5.01 -8.67 -24.03
CA ARG A 196 -4.12 -7.94 -23.11
C ARG A 196 -2.89 -8.78 -22.79
N GLY A 197 -3.07 -10.04 -22.41
CA GLY A 197 -1.97 -10.99 -22.19
C GLY A 197 -1.12 -11.15 -23.45
N GLU A 198 -1.75 -11.40 -24.59
CA GLU A 198 -1.07 -11.58 -25.88
C GLU A 198 -0.21 -10.36 -26.27
N ARG A 199 -0.73 -9.13 -26.09
CA ARG A 199 0.05 -7.91 -26.38
C ARG A 199 1.27 -7.75 -25.48
N ILE A 200 1.18 -8.16 -24.23
CA ILE A 200 2.29 -8.09 -23.28
C ILE A 200 3.35 -9.15 -23.60
N GLY A 201 2.92 -10.37 -23.94
CA GLY A 201 3.79 -11.40 -24.50
C GLY A 201 4.55 -10.94 -25.74
N ALA A 202 3.82 -10.40 -26.72
CA ALA A 202 4.37 -9.86 -27.95
C ALA A 202 5.38 -8.72 -27.67
N LEU A 203 5.07 -7.81 -26.75
CA LEU A 203 5.96 -6.71 -26.36
C LEU A 203 7.27 -7.22 -25.74
N PHE A 204 7.21 -8.14 -24.77
CA PHE A 204 8.42 -8.70 -24.15
C PHE A 204 9.25 -9.54 -25.12
N GLN A 205 8.63 -10.19 -26.12
CA GLN A 205 9.33 -10.87 -27.21
C GLN A 205 10.04 -9.88 -28.14
N LEU A 206 9.35 -8.81 -28.58
CA LEU A 206 9.93 -7.77 -29.44
C LEU A 206 11.07 -6.99 -28.76
N LEU A 207 11.01 -6.84 -27.44
CA LEU A 207 12.09 -6.26 -26.63
C LEU A 207 13.22 -7.25 -26.29
N GLY A 208 13.13 -8.52 -26.70
CA GLY A 208 14.15 -9.55 -26.43
C GLY A 208 14.23 -9.99 -24.95
N HIS A 209 13.25 -9.64 -24.13
CA HIS A 209 13.23 -9.90 -22.68
C HIS A 209 12.33 -11.09 -22.27
N PHE A 210 11.65 -11.73 -23.23
CA PHE A 210 10.72 -12.83 -22.95
C PHE A 210 11.33 -14.05 -22.22
N GLY A 211 12.66 -14.25 -22.29
CA GLY A 211 13.34 -15.28 -21.49
C GLY A 211 13.08 -15.13 -19.98
N VAL A 212 13.13 -13.90 -19.46
CA VAL A 212 12.89 -13.58 -18.04
C VAL A 212 11.41 -13.81 -17.67
N VAL A 213 10.49 -13.50 -18.59
CA VAL A 213 9.05 -13.74 -18.40
C VAL A 213 8.77 -15.25 -18.32
N ARG A 214 9.43 -16.06 -19.17
CA ARG A 214 9.33 -17.53 -19.14
C ARG A 214 9.91 -18.13 -17.86
N GLU A 215 11.09 -17.68 -17.43
CA GLU A 215 11.68 -18.12 -16.15
C GLU A 215 10.73 -17.84 -14.96
N PHE A 216 10.09 -16.66 -14.96
CA PHE A 216 9.05 -16.33 -13.98
C PHE A 216 7.81 -17.23 -14.10
N HIS A 217 7.31 -17.50 -15.30
CA HIS A 217 6.19 -18.43 -15.51
C HIS A 217 6.51 -19.84 -14.99
N ASP A 218 7.73 -20.33 -15.18
CA ASP A 218 8.14 -21.65 -14.72
C ASP A 218 8.36 -21.69 -13.20
N ASP A 219 8.73 -20.56 -12.57
CA ASP A 219 8.68 -20.37 -11.11
C ASP A 219 7.24 -20.35 -10.56
N LEU A 220 6.28 -19.73 -11.27
CA LEU A 220 4.86 -19.77 -10.93
C LEU A 220 4.31 -21.20 -11.02
N ARG A 221 4.57 -21.90 -12.14
CA ARG A 221 4.14 -23.29 -12.38
C ARG A 221 4.70 -24.24 -11.31
N ALA A 222 5.97 -24.08 -10.94
CA ALA A 222 6.62 -24.87 -9.90
C ALA A 222 6.26 -24.45 -8.46
N GLY A 223 5.49 -23.37 -8.27
CA GLY A 223 5.16 -22.84 -6.94
C GLY A 223 6.35 -22.25 -6.16
N ARG A 224 7.46 -21.96 -6.85
CA ARG A 224 8.64 -21.30 -6.25
C ARG A 224 8.41 -19.80 -6.06
N ARG A 225 7.56 -19.20 -6.90
CA ARG A 225 7.05 -17.83 -6.76
C ARG A 225 5.52 -17.84 -6.87
N SER A 226 4.87 -16.85 -6.26
CA SER A 226 3.42 -16.63 -6.36
C SER A 226 3.17 -15.22 -6.87
N GLY A 227 2.51 -15.10 -8.02
CA GLY A 227 1.99 -13.82 -8.52
C GLY A 227 1.02 -13.23 -7.50
N SER A 228 0.98 -11.91 -7.39
CA SER A 228 0.28 -11.23 -6.30
C SER A 228 -1.23 -11.53 -6.33
N VAL A 229 -1.82 -11.60 -7.54
CA VAL A 229 -3.21 -12.06 -7.78
C VAL A 229 -3.47 -13.47 -7.21
N ARG A 230 -2.52 -14.41 -7.39
CA ARG A 230 -2.64 -15.80 -6.93
C ARG A 230 -2.61 -15.92 -5.40
N GLN A 231 -2.04 -14.94 -4.70
CA GLN A 231 -2.07 -14.90 -3.23
C GLN A 231 -3.46 -14.42 -2.75
N THR A 232 -3.97 -13.32 -3.32
CA THR A 232 -5.28 -12.76 -2.98
C THR A 232 -6.45 -13.68 -3.37
N MET A 233 -6.40 -14.32 -4.55
CA MET A 233 -7.52 -15.10 -5.12
C MET A 233 -7.58 -16.57 -4.67
N THR A 234 -7.25 -16.86 -3.41
CA THR A 234 -7.39 -18.23 -2.87
C THR A 234 -8.87 -18.65 -2.69
N THR A 235 -9.82 -17.70 -2.74
CA THR A 235 -11.27 -17.97 -2.78
C THR A 235 -12.01 -17.06 -3.77
N SER A 236 -12.48 -17.62 -4.89
CA SER A 236 -13.56 -17.11 -5.77
C SER A 236 -13.42 -15.69 -6.33
N MET A 237 -13.03 -15.55 -7.62
CA MET A 237 -13.80 -14.72 -8.58
C MET A 237 -13.50 -14.83 -10.09
N LEU A 238 -12.39 -15.42 -10.54
CA LEU A 238 -12.06 -15.53 -11.98
C LEU A 238 -12.04 -16.99 -12.49
N LEU A 239 -13.23 -17.52 -12.82
CA LEU A 239 -13.42 -18.85 -13.43
C LEU A 239 -13.61 -18.72 -14.95
N ARG A 240 -12.51 -18.74 -15.69
CA ARG A 240 -12.51 -18.65 -17.16
C ARG A 240 -12.92 -19.99 -17.76
N SER A 241 -14.12 -20.06 -18.33
CA SER A 241 -14.80 -21.32 -18.74
C SER A 241 -14.11 -22.15 -19.84
N ARG A 242 -13.02 -21.64 -20.43
CA ARG A 242 -12.36 -22.21 -21.61
C ARG A 242 -10.90 -22.63 -21.40
N ILE A 243 -10.29 -22.36 -20.24
CA ILE A 243 -8.88 -22.70 -19.96
C ILE A 243 -8.82 -23.95 -19.08
N SER A 244 -8.36 -25.07 -19.66
CA SER A 244 -8.14 -26.34 -18.96
C SER A 244 -6.75 -26.38 -18.30
N GLY A 245 -6.60 -25.74 -17.14
CA GLY A 245 -5.35 -25.73 -16.40
C GLY A 245 -5.47 -25.05 -15.03
N PRO A 246 -4.39 -25.01 -14.23
CA PRO A 246 -4.34 -24.14 -13.05
C PRO A 246 -4.40 -22.69 -13.52
N HIS A 247 -5.37 -21.91 -13.02
CA HIS A 247 -5.49 -20.49 -13.35
C HIS A 247 -4.32 -19.68 -12.75
N LEU A 248 -3.28 -19.46 -13.56
CA LEU A 248 -2.05 -18.77 -13.15
C LEU A 248 -2.11 -17.30 -13.59
N TYR A 249 -2.62 -16.47 -12.68
CA TYR A 249 -2.68 -15.02 -12.83
C TYR A 249 -1.58 -14.30 -12.03
N TYR A 250 -1.11 -13.19 -12.58
CA TYR A 250 -0.19 -12.26 -11.93
C TYR A 250 -0.48 -10.81 -12.38
N TYR A 251 -0.01 -9.83 -11.60
CA TYR A 251 0.00 -8.42 -12.01
C TYR A 251 1.26 -8.13 -12.81
N THR A 252 1.21 -7.29 -13.84
CA THR A 252 2.42 -6.93 -14.62
C THR A 252 3.57 -6.38 -13.77
N SER A 253 3.29 -5.76 -12.62
CA SER A 253 4.28 -5.40 -11.61
C SER A 253 5.16 -6.58 -11.15
N ASP A 254 4.60 -7.79 -11.08
CA ASP A 254 5.26 -9.01 -10.60
C ASP A 254 6.43 -9.44 -11.50
N LEU A 255 6.46 -8.99 -12.77
CA LEU A 255 7.57 -9.20 -13.71
C LEU A 255 8.81 -8.35 -13.39
N TYR A 256 8.64 -7.29 -12.59
CA TYR A 256 9.70 -6.38 -12.19
C TYR A 256 10.15 -6.68 -10.74
N PRO A 257 11.32 -6.16 -10.30
CA PRO A 257 11.66 -6.13 -8.89
C PRO A 257 10.65 -5.27 -8.13
N SER A 258 10.10 -5.75 -7.03
CA SER A 258 9.11 -5.03 -6.22
C SER A 258 9.61 -3.65 -5.78
N TYR A 259 10.92 -3.52 -5.50
CA TYR A 259 11.58 -2.28 -5.11
C TYR A 259 12.89 -2.00 -5.85
N ILE A 260 13.10 -0.73 -6.22
CA ILE A 260 14.37 -0.20 -6.75
C ILE A 260 14.95 0.88 -5.82
N GLY A 261 16.19 1.29 -6.08
CA GLY A 261 16.82 2.40 -5.36
C GLY A 261 16.33 3.78 -5.83
N LEU A 262 16.54 4.79 -4.99
CA LEU A 262 16.19 6.18 -5.30
C LEU A 262 16.90 6.72 -6.55
N ARG A 263 18.11 6.25 -6.85
CA ARG A 263 18.89 6.67 -8.02
C ARG A 263 18.23 6.22 -9.32
N GLU A 264 17.79 4.97 -9.35
CA GLU A 264 17.11 4.34 -10.48
C GLU A 264 15.73 4.96 -10.68
N ALA A 265 14.97 5.17 -9.59
CA ALA A 265 13.69 5.88 -9.63
C ALA A 265 13.84 7.33 -10.13
N ALA A 266 14.85 8.07 -9.64
CA ALA A 266 15.13 9.44 -10.08
C ALA A 266 15.49 9.51 -11.57
N ALA A 267 16.25 8.54 -12.08
CA ALA A 267 16.57 8.43 -13.50
C ALA A 267 15.31 8.21 -14.36
N VAL A 268 14.40 7.31 -13.95
CA VAL A 268 13.10 7.10 -14.64
C VAL A 268 12.22 8.35 -14.55
N MET A 269 12.24 9.08 -13.43
CA MET A 269 11.56 10.37 -13.28
C MET A 269 12.19 11.50 -14.13
N GLY A 270 13.40 11.33 -14.66
CA GLY A 270 14.11 12.38 -15.41
C GLY A 270 14.73 13.47 -14.53
N VAL A 271 14.98 13.19 -13.23
CA VAL A 271 15.52 14.16 -12.27
C VAL A 271 16.85 13.68 -11.65
N PRO A 272 17.75 14.58 -11.23
CA PRO A 272 18.92 14.18 -10.45
C PRO A 272 18.53 13.54 -9.12
N GLU A 273 19.25 12.50 -8.69
CA GLU A 273 19.07 11.84 -7.40
C GLU A 273 19.09 12.84 -6.22
N SER A 274 19.95 13.87 -6.30
CA SER A 274 20.04 14.94 -5.30
C SER A 274 18.79 15.84 -5.25
N ALA A 275 17.99 15.91 -6.32
CA ALA A 275 16.70 16.60 -6.37
C ALA A 275 15.59 15.73 -5.80
N ALA A 276 15.53 14.43 -6.15
CA ALA A 276 14.63 13.46 -5.52
C ALA A 276 14.85 13.41 -3.99
N HIS A 277 16.10 13.40 -3.55
CA HIS A 277 16.47 13.53 -2.13
C HIS A 277 16.06 14.86 -1.48
N ARG A 278 15.80 15.94 -2.22
CA ARG A 278 15.18 17.16 -1.67
C ARG A 278 13.67 16.99 -1.56
N LEU A 279 13.00 16.54 -2.62
CA LEU A 279 11.55 16.32 -2.67
C LEU A 279 11.07 15.40 -1.54
N ILE A 280 11.74 14.26 -1.30
CA ILE A 280 11.42 13.35 -0.18
C ILE A 280 11.53 14.08 1.17
N ARG A 281 12.60 14.86 1.37
CA ARG A 281 12.83 15.59 2.63
C ARG A 281 11.81 16.70 2.90
N VAL A 282 11.11 17.20 1.88
CA VAL A 282 10.03 18.19 2.03
C VAL A 282 8.61 17.62 1.84
N GLY A 283 8.46 16.30 1.61
CA GLY A 283 7.15 15.67 1.39
C GLY A 283 6.49 16.02 0.05
N GLN A 284 7.29 16.40 -0.94
CA GLN A 284 6.85 16.72 -2.32
C GLN A 284 7.35 15.68 -3.34
N PHE A 285 7.71 14.48 -2.87
CA PHE A 285 8.00 13.36 -3.76
C PHE A 285 6.65 12.70 -4.13
N PRO A 286 6.39 12.41 -5.41
CA PRO A 286 5.03 12.13 -5.89
C PRO A 286 4.50 10.72 -5.57
N PHE A 287 5.29 9.90 -4.88
CA PHE A 287 4.90 8.58 -4.37
C PHE A 287 5.76 8.24 -3.13
N PRO A 288 5.36 7.25 -2.31
CA PRO A 288 6.09 6.91 -1.09
C PRO A 288 7.50 6.37 -1.36
N ALA A 289 8.44 6.69 -0.46
CA ALA A 289 9.82 6.19 -0.51
C ALA A 289 10.27 5.73 0.88
N ALA A 290 10.47 4.42 1.05
CA ALA A 290 10.90 3.83 2.32
C ALA A 290 12.39 4.04 2.55
N ARG A 291 12.82 4.34 3.78
CA ARG A 291 14.22 4.67 4.07
C ARG A 291 15.05 3.42 4.35
N ALA A 292 15.93 3.06 3.43
CA ALA A 292 16.88 1.94 3.55
C ALA A 292 18.22 2.43 4.13
N GLY A 293 18.26 2.70 5.43
CA GLY A 293 19.46 3.14 6.15
C GLY A 293 19.95 4.54 5.74
N ARG A 294 20.87 4.61 4.76
CA ARG A 294 21.39 5.88 4.21
C ARG A 294 20.68 6.31 2.91
N SER A 295 20.19 5.36 2.11
CA SER A 295 19.43 5.61 0.87
C SER A 295 17.92 5.48 1.10
N TYR A 296 17.14 5.58 0.02
CA TYR A 296 15.72 5.22 0.00
C TYR A 296 15.47 4.12 -1.05
N LYS A 297 14.47 3.28 -0.80
CA LYS A 297 13.87 2.32 -1.74
C LYS A 297 12.51 2.86 -2.20
N VAL A 298 12.12 2.51 -3.42
CA VAL A 298 10.90 2.94 -4.10
C VAL A 298 10.20 1.72 -4.66
N SER A 299 8.89 1.58 -4.44
CA SER A 299 8.07 0.54 -5.10
C SER A 299 8.04 0.79 -6.61
N VAL A 300 8.31 -0.25 -7.41
CA VAL A 300 8.22 -0.14 -8.87
C VAL A 300 6.78 0.05 -9.33
N LYS A 301 5.80 -0.56 -8.64
CA LYS A 301 4.37 -0.38 -8.94
C LYS A 301 3.91 1.06 -8.70
N ALA A 302 4.39 1.71 -7.63
CA ALA A 302 4.13 3.12 -7.39
C ALA A 302 4.79 4.04 -8.46
N LEU A 303 5.97 3.66 -8.96
CA LEU A 303 6.64 4.36 -10.07
C LEU A 303 5.96 4.12 -11.43
N MET A 304 5.40 2.93 -11.67
CA MET A 304 4.57 2.62 -12.84
C MET A 304 3.33 3.50 -12.86
N HIS A 305 2.60 3.56 -11.73
CA HIS A 305 1.44 4.43 -11.56
C HIS A 305 1.78 5.91 -11.81
N PHE A 306 2.89 6.42 -11.26
CA PHE A 306 3.38 7.79 -11.53
C PHE A 306 3.77 8.05 -13.00
N LYS A 307 3.95 7.01 -13.81
CA LYS A 307 4.28 7.11 -15.24
C LYS A 307 3.09 6.79 -16.15
N ASP A 308 1.89 6.71 -15.60
CA ASP A 308 0.67 6.28 -16.30
C ASP A 308 0.84 4.90 -16.97
N ILE A 309 1.75 4.07 -16.45
CA ILE A 309 1.96 2.69 -16.89
C ILE A 309 0.92 1.82 -16.15
N PRO A 310 -0.10 1.28 -16.84
CA PRO A 310 -1.14 0.50 -16.19
C PRO A 310 -0.58 -0.82 -15.68
N ASP A 311 -0.91 -1.15 -14.42
CA ASP A 311 -0.62 -2.46 -13.86
C ASP A 311 -1.79 -3.42 -14.12
N PHE A 312 -1.57 -4.41 -14.97
CA PHE A 312 -2.60 -5.29 -15.50
C PHE A 312 -2.53 -6.70 -14.91
N ILE A 313 -3.69 -7.25 -14.57
CA ILE A 313 -3.86 -8.71 -14.44
C ILE A 313 -3.79 -9.35 -15.82
N VAL A 314 -2.97 -10.42 -15.94
CA VAL A 314 -2.81 -11.25 -17.14
C VAL A 314 -2.68 -12.74 -16.77
N HIS A 315 -3.09 -13.63 -17.69
CA HIS A 315 -2.87 -15.07 -17.58
C HIS A 315 -1.53 -15.48 -18.21
N VAL A 316 -0.83 -16.44 -17.59
CA VAL A 316 0.45 -17.00 -18.09
C VAL A 316 0.37 -17.43 -19.55
N ASP A 317 -0.66 -18.19 -19.92
CA ASP A 317 -0.74 -18.80 -21.26
C ASP A 317 -1.03 -17.76 -22.36
N ASP A 318 -1.82 -16.72 -22.07
CA ASP A 318 -2.10 -15.63 -23.03
C ASP A 318 -0.80 -14.86 -23.35
N VAL A 319 0.03 -14.64 -22.33
CA VAL A 319 1.35 -13.99 -22.45
C VAL A 319 2.34 -14.89 -23.23
N GLU A 320 2.25 -16.21 -23.12
CA GLU A 320 3.07 -17.12 -23.95
C GLU A 320 2.59 -17.19 -25.40
N ASN A 321 1.28 -17.27 -25.65
CA ASN A 321 0.70 -17.26 -27.00
C ASN A 321 1.11 -16.01 -27.78
N GLY A 322 1.00 -14.83 -27.16
CA GLY A 322 1.40 -13.56 -27.76
C GLY A 322 2.89 -13.48 -28.13
N ALA A 323 3.76 -14.04 -27.27
CA ALA A 323 5.19 -14.10 -27.53
C ALA A 323 5.53 -15.10 -28.65
N LEU A 324 4.84 -16.24 -28.72
CA LEU A 324 4.99 -17.20 -29.80
C LEU A 324 4.61 -16.57 -31.15
N HIS A 325 3.46 -15.90 -31.22
CA HIS A 325 3.01 -15.19 -32.42
C HIS A 325 4.00 -14.08 -32.84
N ALA A 326 4.51 -13.28 -31.90
CA ALA A 326 5.51 -12.24 -32.19
C ALA A 326 6.89 -12.79 -32.59
N SER A 327 7.21 -14.05 -32.23
CA SER A 327 8.42 -14.73 -32.65
C SER A 327 8.34 -15.34 -34.06
N GLY A 328 7.15 -15.31 -34.69
CA GLY A 328 6.88 -15.95 -35.98
C GLY A 328 6.63 -17.45 -35.87
N GLY A 329 6.35 -17.97 -34.67
CA GLY A 329 6.00 -19.36 -34.42
C GLY A 329 4.52 -19.63 -34.69
N LEU A 330 4.25 -20.59 -35.58
CA LEU A 330 2.97 -21.24 -35.86
C LEU A 330 3.22 -22.74 -36.11
#